data_AF-A0A961CBG2-F1
#
_entry.id   AF-A0A961CBG2-F1
#
_cell.length_a   1.000
_cell.length_b   1.000
_cell.length_c   1.000
_cell.angle_alpha   90.00
_cell.angle_beta   90.00
_cell.angle_gamma   90.00
#
_symmetry.space_group_name_H-M   'P 1'
#
loop_
_entity.id
_entity.type
_entity.pdbx_description
1 polymer ?
#
loop_
_entity_poly.entity_id
_entity_poly.type
_entity_poly.pdbx_seq_one_letter_code
_entity_poly.pdbx_strand_id
1 'polypeptide(L)'
;MPPYVFIWQPDDDSDATAVPLWDVSPRHVLDAAADLDMPHDLFTDTFLYRLLYSLTYQLWHGKAAAAFNLPDGGTVTVRRATL
;
A
#
# COMPACT_ATOMS: atom_id res chain seq x y z
N MET A 1 -15.36 4.25 9.88
CA MET A 1 -15.05 3.98 8.46
C MET A 1 -13.54 4.12 8.29
N PRO A 2 -12.85 3.18 7.63
CA PRO A 2 -11.41 3.27 7.40
C PRO A 2 -11.05 4.56 6.67
N PRO A 3 -10.06 5.35 7.13
CA PRO A 3 -9.71 6.63 6.52
C PRO A 3 -8.94 6.50 5.20
N TYR A 4 -8.44 5.30 4.88
CA TYR A 4 -7.65 5.03 3.68
C TYR A 4 -8.15 3.82 2.91
N VAL A 5 -7.76 3.76 1.65
CA VAL A 5 -7.88 2.60 0.77
C VAL A 5 -6.47 2.20 0.34
N PHE A 6 -6.13 0.93 0.53
CA PHE A 6 -4.88 0.33 0.10
C PHE A 6 -5.13 -0.44 -1.20
N ILE A 7 -4.37 -0.09 -2.23
CA ILE A 7 -4.56 -0.57 -3.61
C ILE A 7 -3.29 -1.27 -4.04
N TRP A 8 -3.45 -2.46 -4.61
CA TRP A 8 -2.38 -3.24 -5.21
C TRP A 8 -2.59 -3.35 -6.71
N GLN A 9 -1.57 -2.98 -7.49
CA GLN A 9 -1.51 -3.19 -8.93
C GLN A 9 -0.28 -4.06 -9.23
N PRO A 10 -0.45 -5.35 -9.54
CA PRO A 10 0.64 -6.18 -10.04
C PRO A 10 1.24 -5.62 -11.35
N ASP A 11 2.48 -5.98 -11.66
CA ASP A 11 3.14 -5.65 -12.94
C ASP A 11 2.69 -6.56 -14.11
N ASP A 12 1.80 -7.51 -13.85
CA ASP A 12 1.18 -8.37 -14.88
C ASP A 12 -0.16 -7.81 -15.38
N ASP A 13 -0.87 -8.57 -16.23
CA ASP A 13 -2.16 -8.16 -16.80
C ASP A 13 -3.34 -8.27 -15.80
N SER A 14 -3.08 -8.51 -14.51
CA SER A 14 -4.13 -8.58 -13.49
C SER A 14 -4.73 -7.21 -13.16
N ASP A 15 -6.02 -7.21 -12.85
CA ASP A 15 -6.72 -6.01 -12.42
C ASP A 15 -6.22 -5.50 -11.06
N ALA A 16 -6.24 -4.17 -10.88
CA ALA A 16 -5.98 -3.55 -9.59
C ALA A 16 -6.99 -4.02 -8.54
N THR A 17 -6.50 -4.39 -7.35
CA THR A 17 -7.32 -4.80 -6.21
C THR A 17 -7.20 -3.79 -5.08
N ALA A 18 -8.26 -3.65 -4.27
CA ALA A 18 -8.32 -2.63 -3.23
C ALA A 18 -9.02 -3.14 -1.97
N VAL A 19 -8.44 -2.85 -0.81
CA VAL A 19 -9.02 -3.14 0.51
C VAL A 19 -9.02 -1.88 1.38
N PRO A 20 -9.91 -1.81 2.38
CA PRO A 20 -9.88 -0.72 3.34
C PRO A 20 -8.61 -0.76 4.20
N LEU A 21 -8.06 0.41 4.53
CA LEU A 21 -6.90 0.54 5.39
C LEU A 21 -7.19 1.50 6.54
N TRP A 22 -7.01 1.01 7.77
CA TRP A 22 -7.32 1.75 8.99
C TRP A 22 -6.26 2.80 9.33
N ASP A 23 -4.99 2.48 9.10
CA ASP A 23 -3.85 3.31 9.47
C ASP A 23 -2.62 2.96 8.63
N VAL A 24 -1.66 3.89 8.50
CA VAL A 24 -0.38 3.68 7.82
C VAL A 24 0.65 3.22 8.85
N SER A 25 0.41 2.05 9.45
CA SER A 25 1.33 1.39 10.38
C SER A 25 1.67 -0.02 9.91
N PRO A 26 2.81 -0.59 10.35
CA PRO A 26 3.28 -1.89 9.87
C PRO A 26 2.21 -2.98 9.94
N ARG A 27 1.50 -3.06 11.07
CA ARG A 27 0.43 -4.04 11.29
C ARG A 27 -0.68 -3.93 10.23
N HIS A 28 -1.26 -2.74 10.07
CA HIS A 28 -2.42 -2.57 9.19
C HIS A 28 -2.04 -2.70 7.71
N VAL A 29 -0.82 -2.32 7.34
CA VAL A 29 -0.31 -2.53 5.97
C VAL A 29 -0.09 -4.00 5.68
N LEU A 30 0.45 -4.77 6.65
CA LEU A 30 0.62 -6.20 6.51
C LEU A 30 -0.71 -6.95 6.43
N ASP A 31 -1.68 -6.59 7.28
CA ASP A 31 -3.02 -7.16 7.25
C ASP A 31 -3.70 -6.88 5.88
N ALA A 32 -3.64 -5.62 5.40
CA ALA A 32 -4.20 -5.25 4.10
C ALA A 32 -3.49 -5.93 2.91
N ALA A 33 -2.17 -6.11 3.00
CA ALA A 33 -1.41 -6.83 1.98
C ALA A 33 -1.78 -8.31 1.92
N ALA A 34 -2.01 -8.93 3.07
CA ALA A 34 -2.47 -10.32 3.15
C ALA A 34 -3.88 -10.46 2.56
N ASP A 35 -4.79 -9.53 2.84
CA ASP A 35 -6.14 -9.51 2.26
C ASP A 35 -6.14 -9.33 0.73
N LEU A 36 -5.07 -8.77 0.16
CA LEU A 36 -4.87 -8.59 -1.28
C LEU A 36 -4.08 -9.74 -1.94
N ASP A 37 -3.80 -10.82 -1.21
CA ASP A 37 -2.98 -11.95 -1.66
C ASP A 37 -1.62 -11.51 -2.24
N MET A 38 -1.02 -10.46 -1.67
CA MET A 38 0.29 -9.99 -2.13
C MET A 38 1.37 -11.05 -1.87
N PRO A 39 2.32 -11.24 -2.80
CA PRO A 39 3.42 -12.18 -2.61
C PRO A 39 4.23 -11.86 -1.34
N HIS A 40 4.28 -12.81 -0.40
CA HIS A 40 4.89 -12.63 0.92
C HIS A 40 6.41 -12.38 0.85
N ASP A 41 7.07 -12.83 -0.20
CA ASP A 41 8.49 -12.62 -0.50
C ASP A 41 8.84 -11.15 -0.74
N LEU A 42 7.86 -10.32 -1.09
CA LEU A 42 8.02 -8.86 -1.19
C LEU A 42 8.23 -8.22 0.20
N PHE A 43 7.74 -8.82 1.28
CA PHE A 43 7.67 -8.24 2.63
C PHE A 43 8.94 -8.42 3.46
N THR A 44 10.08 -7.99 2.93
CA THR A 44 11.34 -7.91 3.70
C THR A 44 11.35 -6.71 4.65
N ASP A 45 12.18 -6.75 5.70
CA ASP A 45 12.33 -5.63 6.67
C ASP A 45 12.67 -4.31 5.97
N THR A 46 13.56 -4.36 4.98
CA THR A 46 13.98 -3.17 4.20
C THR A 46 12.83 -2.66 3.33
N PHE A 47 12.04 -3.57 2.75
CA PHE A 47 10.87 -3.21 1.97
C PHE A 47 9.83 -2.50 2.85
N LEU A 48 9.46 -3.10 3.98
CA LEU A 48 8.47 -2.53 4.90
C LEU A 48 8.88 -1.13 5.35
N TYR A 49 10.15 -0.92 5.68
CA TYR A 49 10.66 0.39 6.07
C TYR A 49 10.53 1.43 4.95
N ARG A 50 10.94 1.08 3.72
CA ARG A 50 10.87 1.99 2.56
C ARG A 50 9.43 2.31 2.16
N LEU A 51 8.57 1.29 2.15
CA LEU A 51 7.15 1.43 1.85
C LEU A 51 6.49 2.38 2.85
N LEU A 52 6.61 2.09 4.14
CA LEU A 52 5.98 2.90 5.19
C LEU A 52 6.51 4.34 5.20
N TYR A 53 7.82 4.53 5.04
CA TYR A 53 8.41 5.86 4.92
C TYR A 53 7.83 6.63 3.73
N SER A 54 7.82 6.01 2.54
CA SER A 54 7.33 6.65 1.32
C SER A 54 5.85 7.03 1.43
N LEU A 55 5.01 6.10 1.90
CA LEU A 55 3.57 6.34 2.06
C LEU A 55 3.30 7.46 3.05
N THR A 56 3.94 7.41 4.22
CA THR A 56 3.76 8.41 5.28
C THR A 56 4.24 9.77 4.83
N TYR A 57 5.42 9.86 4.20
CA TYR A 57 5.98 11.11 3.70
C TYR A 57 5.05 11.76 2.67
N GLN A 58 4.60 11.00 1.68
CA GLN A 58 3.73 11.51 0.61
C GLN A 58 2.37 11.98 1.14
N LEU A 59 1.76 11.22 2.06
CA LEU A 59 0.49 11.59 2.69
C LEU A 59 0.64 12.81 3.60
N TRP A 60 1.75 12.91 4.34
CA TRP A 60 2.02 14.06 5.21
C TRP A 60 2.24 15.35 4.40
N HIS A 61 2.90 15.26 3.25
CA HIS A 61 3.06 16.37 2.32
C HIS A 61 1.81 16.67 1.47
N GLY A 62 0.64 16.15 1.86
CA GLY A 62 -0.66 16.56 1.32
C GLY A 62 -0.99 15.97 -0.03
N LYS A 63 -0.30 14.91 -0.50
CA LYS A 63 -0.73 14.21 -1.71
C LYS A 63 -2.08 13.53 -1.47
N ALA A 64 -2.97 13.61 -2.47
CA ALA A 64 -4.26 12.94 -2.44
C ALA A 64 -4.12 11.40 -2.43
N ALA A 65 -3.05 10.90 -3.06
CA ALA A 65 -2.64 9.51 -3.06
C ALA A 65 -1.11 9.41 -2.96
N ALA A 66 -0.62 8.44 -2.20
CA ALA A 66 0.77 8.04 -2.13
C ALA A 66 0.96 6.74 -2.90
N ALA A 67 1.96 6.68 -3.77
CA ALA A 67 2.29 5.48 -4.53
C ALA A 67 3.73 5.06 -4.26
N PHE A 68 3.97 3.75 -4.24
CA PHE A 68 5.30 3.17 -4.12
C PHE A 68 5.41 2.01 -5.12
N ASN A 69 6.36 2.13 -6.05
CA ASN A 69 6.65 1.09 -7.02
C ASN A 69 7.60 0.08 -6.39
N LEU A 70 7.23 -1.19 -6.48
CA LEU A 70 8.08 -2.30 -6.10
C LEU A 70 9.03 -2.57 -7.26
N PRO A 71 10.34 -2.76 -7.00
CA PRO A 71 11.31 -3.00 -8.06
C PRO A 71 10.96 -4.17 -8.99
N ASP A 72 10.31 -5.22 -8.45
CA ASP A 72 10.02 -6.47 -9.17
C ASP A 72 8.66 -7.06 -8.73
N GLY A 73 7.56 -6.30 -8.76
CA GLY A 73 6.28 -6.90 -8.34
C GLY A 73 5.00 -6.10 -8.53
N GLY A 74 5.06 -4.80 -8.79
CA GLY A 74 3.87 -3.98 -8.93
C GLY A 74 3.96 -2.61 -8.25
N THR A 75 2.81 -1.98 -8.06
CA THR A 75 2.68 -0.67 -7.41
C THR A 75 1.65 -0.75 -6.29
N VAL A 76 2.07 -0.30 -5.10
CA VAL A 76 1.15 -0.04 -3.99
C VAL A 76 0.71 1.42 -4.03
N THR A 77 -0.59 1.66 -3.98
CA THR A 77 -1.16 3.01 -3.85
C THR A 77 -2.04 3.10 -2.60
N VAL A 78 -1.80 4.11 -1.77
CA VAL A 78 -2.66 4.46 -0.63
C VAL A 78 -3.26 5.82 -0.86
N ARG A 79 -4.59 5.92 -0.77
CA ARG A 79 -5.32 7.19 -0.85
C ARG A 79 -6.32 7.32 0.27
N ARG A 80 -6.71 8.55 0.59
CA ARG A 80 -7.80 8.79 1.54
C ARG A 80 -9.09 8.21 0.97
N ALA A 81 -9.88 7.55 1.82
CA ALA A 81 -11.22 7.13 1.46
C ALA A 81 -12.06 8.39 1.21
N THR A 82 -12.62 8.52 0.01
CA THR A 82 -13.67 9.51 -0.27
C THR A 82 -14.95 9.05 0.43
N LEU A 83 -15.52 9.92 1.27
CA LEU A 83 -16.85 9.75 1.85
C LEU A 83 -17.92 9.64 0.76
#